data_AF-A0AAP5H6H3-F1
#
_entry.id   AF-A0AAP5H6H3-F1
#
_cell.length_a   1.000
_cell.length_b   1.000
_cell.length_c   1.000
_cell.angle_alpha   90.00
_cell.angle_beta   90.00
_cell.angle_gamma   90.00
#
_symmetry.space_group_name_H-M   'P 1'
#
loop_
_entity.id
_entity.type
_entity.pdbx_description
1 polymer ?
#
loop_
_entity_poly.entity_id
_entity_poly.type
_entity_poly.pdbx_seq_one_letter_code
_entity_poly.pdbx_strand_id
1 'polypeptide(L)'
;MHPKAFIQTVYLGDRGCKQIIMDGWNSEVRIQVTTVSRVRTTTWNYYSDEDIINGHIVFSNVESIRMEPSGYIPNDSIAELKVEELDDGMFLFTFSAYSAKGQDSIEVITSIVASGIHLEDPMKPGVKILE
;
A
#
# COMPACT_ATOMS: atom_id res chain seq x y z
N MET A 1 -14.24 0.99 -7.08
CA MET A 1 -14.38 -0.42 -6.66
C MET A 1 -14.42 -0.48 -5.12
N HIS A 2 -15.05 -1.48 -4.50
CA HIS A 2 -14.98 -1.65 -3.04
C HIS A 2 -13.52 -1.94 -2.61
N PRO A 3 -12.96 -1.35 -1.53
CA PRO A 3 -11.55 -1.52 -1.17
C PRO A 3 -11.10 -2.98 -1.05
N LYS A 4 -11.95 -3.85 -0.48
CA LYS A 4 -11.68 -5.29 -0.40
C LYS A 4 -11.51 -5.97 -1.75
N ALA A 5 -12.32 -5.59 -2.75
CA ALA A 5 -12.16 -6.09 -4.11
C ALA A 5 -10.95 -5.45 -4.81
N PHE A 6 -10.70 -4.16 -4.54
CA PHE A 6 -9.58 -3.43 -5.13
C PHE A 6 -8.23 -4.05 -4.77
N ILE A 7 -7.97 -4.33 -3.49
CA ILE A 7 -6.68 -4.89 -3.08
C ILE A 7 -6.40 -6.27 -3.69
N GLN A 8 -7.43 -7.04 -4.05
CA GLN A 8 -7.27 -8.34 -4.72
C GLN A 8 -6.74 -8.20 -6.14
N THR A 9 -6.89 -7.01 -6.74
CA THR A 9 -6.34 -6.70 -8.07
C THR A 9 -4.89 -6.21 -8.02
N VAL A 10 -4.28 -6.17 -6.84
CA VAL A 10 -2.93 -5.62 -6.62
C VAL A 10 -2.00 -6.74 -6.18
N TYR A 11 -0.91 -6.93 -6.90
CA TYR A 11 0.15 -7.87 -6.54
C TYR A 11 1.37 -7.12 -6.00
N LEU A 12 1.78 -7.49 -4.79
CA LEU A 12 2.94 -6.94 -4.07
C LEU A 12 3.97 -8.00 -3.68
N GLY A 13 3.80 -9.26 -4.11
CA GLY A 13 4.80 -10.29 -3.86
C GLY A 13 6.13 -9.95 -4.52
N ASP A 14 7.24 -10.21 -3.82
CA ASP A 14 8.60 -9.88 -4.25
C ASP A 14 8.83 -8.38 -4.52
N ARG A 15 8.02 -7.50 -3.93
CA ARG A 15 8.16 -6.03 -4.02
C ARG A 15 8.71 -5.46 -2.73
N GLY A 16 9.50 -4.40 -2.84
CA GLY A 16 10.00 -3.62 -1.70
C GLY A 16 9.17 -2.37 -1.43
N CYS A 17 9.04 -2.01 -0.15
CA CYS A 17 8.60 -0.70 0.31
C CYS A 17 9.76 0.30 0.19
N LYS A 18 9.52 1.44 -0.43
CA LYS A 18 10.54 2.49 -0.62
C LYS A 18 10.36 3.67 0.32
N GLN A 19 9.11 4.06 0.56
CA GLN A 19 8.78 5.27 1.28
C GLN A 19 7.34 5.23 1.80
N ILE A 20 7.12 5.86 2.96
CA ILE A 20 5.80 6.21 3.46
C ILE A 20 5.74 7.75 3.58
N ILE A 21 4.76 8.36 2.93
CA ILE A 21 4.53 9.82 2.91
C ILE A 21 3.22 10.10 3.64
N MET A 22 3.26 11.00 4.62
CA MET A 22 2.08 11.44 5.36
C MET A 22 1.79 12.90 5.01
N ASP A 23 0.64 13.15 4.42
CA ASP A 23 0.14 14.48 4.08
C ASP A 23 -1.07 14.81 4.97
N GLY A 24 -0.80 15.54 6.05
CA GLY A 24 -1.83 15.93 7.01
C GLY A 24 -2.78 17.01 6.52
N TRP A 25 -2.44 17.77 5.47
CA TRP A 25 -3.33 18.79 4.90
C TRP A 25 -4.40 18.16 4.02
N ASN A 26 -4.03 17.11 3.29
CA ASN A 26 -4.95 16.37 2.42
C ASN A 26 -5.53 15.11 3.07
N SER A 27 -5.14 14.80 4.32
CA SER A 27 -5.50 13.55 5.00
C SER A 27 -5.16 12.32 4.15
N GLU A 28 -3.93 12.28 3.62
CA GLU A 28 -3.45 11.17 2.79
C GLU A 28 -2.23 10.49 3.38
N VAL A 29 -2.16 9.17 3.19
CA VAL A 29 -0.94 8.39 3.37
C VAL A 29 -0.62 7.73 2.04
N ARG A 30 0.63 7.83 1.61
CA ARG A 30 1.12 7.22 0.37
C ARG A 30 2.25 6.25 0.69
N ILE A 31 2.13 5.01 0.22
CA ILE A 31 3.19 4.02 0.29
C ILE A 31 3.76 3.87 -1.11
N GLN A 32 5.02 4.27 -1.30
CA GLN A 32 5.74 4.02 -2.53
C GLN A 32 6.32 2.61 -2.49
N VAL A 33 6.06 1.82 -3.52
CA VAL A 33 6.62 0.49 -3.69
C VAL A 33 7.53 0.44 -4.93
N THR A 34 8.43 -0.54 -4.99
CA THR A 34 9.31 -0.76 -6.15
C THR A 34 8.54 -0.90 -7.47
N THR A 35 7.50 -1.73 -7.49
CA THR A 35 6.58 -1.90 -8.60
C THR A 35 5.21 -2.31 -8.07
N VAL A 36 4.12 -1.70 -8.55
CA VAL A 36 2.76 -2.23 -8.37
C VAL A 36 2.39 -3.02 -9.61
N SER A 37 2.02 -4.30 -9.45
CA SER A 37 1.48 -5.11 -10.56
C SER A 37 0.00 -5.39 -10.38
N ARG A 38 -0.69 -5.70 -11.48
CA ARG A 38 -2.14 -5.95 -11.48
C ARG A 38 -2.47 -7.43 -11.64
N VAL A 39 -3.41 -7.91 -10.84
CA VAL A 39 -3.98 -9.24 -10.96
C VAL A 39 -5.31 -9.13 -11.71
N ARG A 40 -5.35 -9.61 -12.95
CA ARG A 40 -6.54 -9.59 -13.83
C ARG A 40 -7.22 -10.95 -14.01
N THR A 41 -6.61 -11.99 -13.45
CA THR A 41 -7.08 -13.37 -13.45
C THR A 41 -7.35 -13.84 -12.01
N THR A 42 -7.86 -15.06 -11.84
CA THR A 42 -8.12 -15.62 -10.51
C THR A 42 -6.86 -15.85 -9.68
N THR A 43 -5.71 -16.02 -10.33
CA THR A 43 -4.40 -16.17 -9.72
C THR A 43 -3.39 -15.26 -10.40
N TRP A 44 -2.30 -14.92 -9.69
CA TRP A 44 -1.16 -14.25 -10.30
C TRP A 44 -0.58 -15.09 -11.45
N ASN A 45 -0.31 -14.44 -12.59
CA ASN A 45 0.13 -15.07 -13.84
C ASN A 45 1.30 -14.32 -14.51
N TYR A 46 2.05 -13.50 -13.75
CA TYR A 46 3.15 -12.68 -14.27
C TYR A 46 2.74 -11.60 -15.28
N TYR A 47 1.49 -11.14 -15.23
CA TYR A 47 1.01 -10.05 -16.08
C TYR A 47 1.66 -8.71 -15.71
N SER A 48 2.38 -8.10 -16.66
CA SER A 48 3.20 -6.91 -16.44
C SER A 48 2.86 -5.70 -17.32
N ASP A 49 1.89 -5.80 -18.23
CA ASP A 49 1.52 -4.68 -19.13
C ASP A 49 0.98 -3.45 -18.36
N GLU A 50 0.47 -3.66 -17.15
CA GLU A 50 -0.03 -2.62 -16.25
C GLU A 50 0.90 -2.33 -15.06
N ASP A 51 2.17 -2.76 -15.14
CA ASP A 51 3.14 -2.50 -14.08
C ASP A 51 3.38 -0.99 -13.89
N ILE A 52 3.28 -0.56 -12.65
CA ILE A 52 3.58 0.81 -12.25
C ILE A 52 4.90 0.81 -11.48
N ILE A 53 5.99 1.11 -12.18
CA ILE A 53 7.31 1.26 -11.56
C ILE A 53 7.29 2.47 -10.62
N ASN A 54 7.80 2.30 -9.40
CA ASN A 54 7.73 3.30 -8.33
C ASN A 54 6.31 3.75 -7.97
N GLY A 55 5.31 2.90 -8.21
CA GLY A 55 3.90 3.20 -7.97
C GLY A 55 3.59 3.52 -6.51
N HIS A 56 2.56 4.34 -6.30
CA HIS A 56 2.04 4.65 -4.98
C HIS A 56 0.73 3.92 -4.73
N ILE A 57 0.63 3.32 -3.55
CA ILE A 57 -0.65 2.95 -2.94
C ILE A 57 -1.05 4.13 -2.05
N VAL A 58 -2.17 4.76 -2.37
CA VAL A 58 -2.62 5.99 -1.72
C VAL A 58 -3.89 5.69 -0.92
N PHE A 59 -3.88 6.09 0.34
CA PHE A 59 -5.02 6.03 1.24
C PHE A 59 -5.56 7.45 1.41
N SER A 60 -6.87 7.63 1.24
CA SER A 60 -7.55 8.93 1.31
C SER A 60 -8.46 9.05 2.52
N ASN A 61 -8.63 10.27 3.03
CA ASN A 61 -9.38 10.58 4.26
C ASN A 61 -8.87 9.74 5.44
N VAL A 62 -7.55 9.72 5.62
CA VAL A 62 -6.89 8.98 6.70
C VAL A 62 -7.20 9.65 8.03
N GLU A 63 -7.74 8.87 8.97
CA GLU A 63 -7.99 9.29 10.34
C GLU A 63 -6.82 8.97 11.27
N SER A 64 -6.17 7.81 11.05
CA SER A 64 -5.03 7.40 11.86
C SER A 64 -4.07 6.50 11.10
N ILE A 65 -2.81 6.55 11.54
CA ILE A 65 -1.75 5.64 11.13
C ILE A 65 -0.96 5.22 12.36
N ARG A 66 -0.67 3.93 12.49
CA ARG A 66 0.18 3.36 13.54
C ARG A 66 1.15 2.36 12.94
N MET A 67 2.38 2.36 13.43
CA MET A 67 3.40 1.36 13.09
C MET A 67 3.79 0.57 14.34
N GLU A 68 3.83 -0.75 14.22
CA GLU A 68 4.26 -1.67 15.28
C GLU A 68 5.26 -2.70 14.71
N PRO A 69 6.45 -2.88 15.31
CA PRO A 69 6.98 -2.14 16.45
C PRO A 69 7.27 -0.67 16.11
N SER A 70 7.06 0.19 17.10
CA SER A 70 7.36 1.63 16.94
C SER A 70 8.86 1.89 16.80
N GLY A 71 9.23 2.97 16.09
CA GLY A 71 10.62 3.41 15.91
C GLY A 71 11.34 2.83 14.68
N TYR A 72 10.67 1.98 13.90
CA TYR A 72 11.20 1.39 12.67
C TYR A 72 10.48 1.95 11.44
N ILE A 73 11.22 2.14 10.36
CA ILE A 73 10.68 2.64 9.08
C ILE A 73 10.81 1.50 8.06
N PRO A 74 9.69 0.97 7.54
CA PRO A 74 9.75 -0.05 6.51
C PRO A 74 10.47 0.46 5.27
N ASN A 75 11.46 -0.30 4.80
CA ASN A 75 12.35 0.08 3.70
C ASN A 75 12.83 -1.13 2.87
N ASP A 76 12.20 -2.28 3.04
CA ASP A 76 12.56 -3.55 2.40
C ASP A 76 11.30 -4.32 1.94
N SER A 77 11.42 -5.63 1.71
CA SER A 77 10.38 -6.51 1.19
C SER A 77 9.03 -6.36 1.88
N ILE A 78 7.97 -6.46 1.08
CA ILE A 78 6.58 -6.35 1.50
C ILE A 78 6.07 -7.77 1.77
N ALA A 79 5.52 -7.99 2.96
CA ALA A 79 4.93 -9.26 3.34
C ALA A 79 3.46 -9.33 2.92
N GLU A 80 2.69 -8.27 3.19
CA GLU A 80 1.24 -8.28 2.91
C GLU A 80 0.60 -6.89 2.86
N LEU A 81 -0.55 -6.84 2.18
CA LEU A 81 -1.55 -5.78 2.29
C LEU A 81 -2.92 -6.42 2.51
N LYS A 82 -3.57 -6.07 3.61
CA LYS A 82 -4.92 -6.55 3.98
C LYS A 82 -5.85 -5.36 4.21
N VAL A 83 -7.15 -5.63 4.14
CA VAL A 83 -8.18 -4.66 4.49
C VAL A 83 -9.32 -5.33 5.26
N GLU A 84 -9.73 -4.67 6.32
CA GLU A 84 -10.90 -5.00 7.12
C GLU A 84 -11.88 -3.82 7.05
N GLU A 85 -13.16 -4.12 6.94
CA GLU A 85 -14.22 -3.11 6.94
C GLU A 85 -14.57 -2.76 8.39
N LEU A 86 -14.70 -1.47 8.65
CA LEU A 86 -15.14 -0.92 9.93
C LEU A 86 -16.54 -0.28 9.75
N ASP A 87 -17.04 0.33 10.80
CA ASP A 87 -18.29 1.09 10.74
C ASP A 87 -18.15 2.38 9.90
N ASP A 88 -19.28 2.95 9.49
CA ASP A 88 -19.39 4.27 8.83
C ASP A 88 -18.58 4.44 7.53
N GLY A 89 -18.31 3.34 6.81
CA GLY A 89 -17.58 3.37 5.53
C GLY A 89 -16.08 3.56 5.67
N MET A 90 -15.54 3.29 6.87
CA MET A 90 -14.12 3.28 7.14
C MET A 90 -13.53 1.88 6.96
N PHE A 91 -12.23 1.82 6.70
CA PHE A 91 -11.48 0.59 6.52
C PHE A 91 -10.19 0.63 7.31
N LEU A 92 -9.84 -0.50 7.92
CA LEU A 92 -8.51 -0.74 8.48
C LEU A 92 -7.66 -1.43 7.42
N PHE A 93 -6.72 -0.69 6.86
CA PHE A 93 -5.68 -1.24 5.99
C PHE A 93 -4.47 -1.65 6.83
N THR A 94 -4.03 -2.89 6.66
CA THR A 94 -2.83 -3.41 7.32
C THR A 94 -1.79 -3.71 6.25
N PHE A 95 -0.72 -2.91 6.23
CA PHE A 95 0.42 -3.08 5.35
C PHE A 95 1.62 -3.56 6.17
N SER A 96 2.15 -4.74 5.85
CA SER A 96 3.35 -5.26 6.50
C SER A 96 4.53 -5.25 5.55
N ALA A 97 5.63 -4.66 5.98
CA ALA A 97 6.90 -4.68 5.27
C ALA A 97 8.07 -4.68 6.25
N TYR A 98 9.20 -5.18 5.79
CA TYR A 98 10.40 -5.27 6.60
C TYR A 98 11.14 -3.92 6.67
N SER A 99 11.70 -3.65 7.84
CA SER A 99 12.68 -2.59 8.10
C SER A 99 14.04 -3.25 8.25
N ALA A 100 14.87 -3.18 7.22
CA ALA A 100 16.21 -3.74 7.19
C ALA A 100 17.28 -2.70 7.55
N LYS A 101 18.23 -3.12 8.39
CA LYS A 101 19.41 -2.34 8.77
C LYS A 101 20.60 -3.28 8.93
N GLY A 102 21.49 -3.32 7.92
CA GLY A 102 22.63 -4.23 7.93
C GLY A 102 22.17 -5.67 7.77
N GLN A 103 22.49 -6.53 8.75
CA GLN A 103 22.03 -7.93 8.77
C GLN A 103 20.71 -8.10 9.54
N ASP A 104 20.26 -7.07 10.26
CA ASP A 104 19.03 -7.11 11.04
C ASP A 104 17.84 -6.74 10.15
N SER A 105 16.75 -7.47 10.30
CA SER A 105 15.48 -7.18 9.66
C SER A 105 14.35 -7.44 10.63
N ILE A 106 13.41 -6.50 10.71
CA ILE A 106 12.22 -6.61 11.55
C ILE A 106 10.99 -6.31 10.73
N GLU A 107 9.97 -7.14 10.86
CA GLU A 107 8.67 -6.90 10.24
C GLU A 107 7.97 -5.75 10.97
N VAL A 108 7.47 -4.78 10.21
CA VAL A 108 6.74 -3.62 10.73
C VAL A 108 5.35 -3.61 10.12
N ILE A 109 4.35 -3.68 11.00
CA ILE A 109 2.94 -3.64 10.67
C ILE A 109 2.47 -2.19 10.72
N THR A 110 2.10 -1.65 9.57
CA THR A 110 1.51 -0.32 9.41
C THR A 110 0.00 -0.44 9.29
N SER A 111 -0.72 -0.01 10.31
CA SER A 111 -2.19 0.05 10.35
C SER A 111 -2.68 1.45 9.99
N ILE A 112 -3.54 1.57 9.00
CA ILE A 112 -4.08 2.83 8.49
C ILE A 112 -5.60 2.77 8.50
N VAL A 113 -6.26 3.69 9.20
CA VAL A 113 -7.71 3.84 9.16
C VAL A 113 -8.06 4.92 8.14
N ALA A 114 -8.78 4.57 7.08
CA ALA A 114 -9.09 5.45 5.95
C ALA A 114 -10.39 5.02 5.24
N SER A 115 -11.03 5.92 4.49
CA SER A 115 -12.25 5.58 3.72
C SER A 115 -11.98 5.22 2.25
N GLY A 116 -10.78 5.50 1.74
CA GLY A 116 -10.45 5.27 0.33
C GLY A 116 -9.05 4.70 0.10
N ILE A 117 -8.90 3.98 -1.01
CA ILE A 117 -7.63 3.49 -1.54
C ILE A 117 -7.61 3.64 -3.06
N HIS A 118 -6.48 4.07 -3.62
CA HIS A 118 -6.24 4.10 -5.07
C HIS A 118 -4.75 3.88 -5.38
N LEU A 119 -4.43 3.63 -6.65
CA LEU A 119 -3.05 3.63 -7.14
C LEU A 119 -2.74 4.94 -7.88
N GLU A 120 -1.50 5.39 -7.82
CA GLU A 120 -0.98 6.48 -8.66
C GLU A 120 0.30 6.05 -9.37
N ASP A 121 0.34 6.35 -10.67
CA ASP A 121 1.54 6.26 -11.51
C ASP A 121 2.34 7.56 -11.41
N PRO A 122 3.61 7.53 -10.95
CA PRO A 122 4.46 8.73 -10.89
C PRO A 122 4.63 9.42 -12.25
N MET A 123 4.48 8.69 -13.36
CA MET A 123 4.54 9.23 -14.71
C MET A 123 3.24 9.95 -15.12
N LYS A 124 2.15 9.78 -14.35
CA LYS A 124 0.83 10.39 -14.56
C LYS A 124 0.28 10.95 -13.23
N PRO A 125 0.97 11.95 -12.64
CA PRO A 125 0.60 12.46 -11.33
C PRO A 125 -0.82 13.02 -11.30
N GLY A 126 -1.53 12.77 -10.19
CA GLY A 126 -2.91 13.23 -9.98
C GLY A 126 -3.98 12.37 -10.67
N VAL A 127 -3.60 11.40 -11.51
CA VAL A 127 -4.54 10.43 -12.09
C VAL A 127 -4.73 9.28 -11.12
N LYS A 128 -5.94 9.17 -10.54
CA LYS A 128 -6.31 8.09 -9.63
C LYS A 128 -6.68 6.83 -10.42
N ILE A 129 -6.03 5.72 -10.12
CA ILE A 129 -6.36 4.40 -10.67
C ILE A 129 -7.19 3.65 -9.63
N LEU A 130 -8.47 3.45 -9.94
CA LEU A 130 -9.50 2.91 -9.03
C LEU A 130 -9.99 1.51 -9.42
N GLU A 131 -9.49 0.99 -10.55
CA GLU A 131 -9.82 -0.30 -11.12
C GLU A 131 -8.65 -0.95 -11.84
#